data_AF-A0A7Y6G9F9-F1
#
_entry.id   AF-A0A7Y6G9F9-F1
#
_cell.length_a   1.000
_cell.length_b   1.000
_cell.length_c   1.000
_cell.angle_alpha   90.00
_cell.angle_beta   90.00
_cell.angle_gamma   90.00
#
_symmetry.space_group_name_H-M   'P 1'
#
loop_
_entity.id
_entity.type
_entity.pdbx_description
1 polymer ?
#
loop_
_entity_poly.entity_id
_entity_poly.type
_entity_poly.pdbx_seq_one_letter_code
_entity_poly.pdbx_strand_id
1 'polypeptide(L)'
;MTALLRYGLTAAPGPLRTSLFGDGAVGAAVLLDRLDTEPRSVAYLAEVVRAGGVRAAADLPEPLPRPEAAALARDWLEAAASAPQSPAPQGPAPQGTSTQDPATDDTAARWLHAVATIIEVRRRAGR
;
A
#
# COMPACT_ATOMS: atom_id res chain seq x y z
N MET A 1 -2.32 -6.09 11.54
CA MET A 1 -2.32 -5.08 10.45
C MET A 1 -2.54 -5.73 9.08
N THR A 2 -1.72 -6.73 8.72
CA THR A 2 -1.69 -7.36 7.40
C THR A 2 -3.04 -7.94 6.93
N ALA A 3 -3.87 -8.44 7.87
CA ALA A 3 -5.22 -8.92 7.56
C ALA A 3 -6.21 -7.77 7.25
N LEU A 4 -6.08 -6.61 7.88
CA LEU A 4 -6.92 -5.42 7.63
C LEU A 4 -6.56 -4.78 6.29
N LEU A 5 -5.26 -4.74 5.96
CA LEU A 5 -4.78 -4.29 4.66
C LEU A 5 -5.29 -5.20 3.53
N ARG A 6 -5.15 -6.52 3.72
CA ARG A 6 -5.66 -7.53 2.79
C ARG A 6 -7.16 -7.35 2.60
N TYR A 7 -7.98 -7.35 3.65
CA TYR A 7 -9.43 -7.16 3.53
C TYR A 7 -9.81 -5.79 2.96
N GLY A 8 -9.11 -4.71 3.31
CA GLY A 8 -9.35 -3.35 2.78
C GLY A 8 -8.98 -3.19 1.30
N LEU A 9 -8.03 -3.99 0.80
CA LEU A 9 -7.67 -4.04 -0.62
C LEU A 9 -8.58 -5.00 -1.42
N THR A 10 -9.05 -6.09 -0.81
CA THR A 10 -9.74 -7.20 -1.49
C THR A 10 -11.26 -7.21 -1.32
N ALA A 11 -11.82 -6.46 -0.36
CA ALA A 11 -13.27 -6.38 -0.18
C ALA A 11 -13.92 -5.69 -1.39
N ALA A 12 -15.14 -6.12 -1.74
CA ALA A 12 -15.94 -5.43 -2.75
C ALA A 12 -16.08 -3.93 -2.41
N PRO A 13 -16.13 -3.02 -3.40
CA PRO A 13 -16.32 -1.59 -3.15
C PRO A 13 -17.52 -1.36 -2.22
N GLY A 14 -17.30 -0.68 -1.09
CA GLY A 14 -18.35 -0.44 -0.10
C GLY A 14 -17.85 0.15 1.22
N PRO A 15 -18.75 0.54 2.14
CA PRO A 15 -18.42 1.24 3.38
C PRO A 15 -17.44 0.49 4.29
N LEU A 16 -17.55 -0.85 4.33
CA LEU A 16 -16.65 -1.71 5.10
C LEU A 16 -15.21 -1.67 4.57
N ARG A 17 -15.03 -1.66 3.24
CA ARG A 17 -13.72 -1.53 2.58
C ARG A 17 -13.06 -0.21 2.97
N THR A 18 -13.82 0.90 2.91
CA THR A 18 -13.33 2.24 3.26
C THR A 18 -12.92 2.33 4.73
N SER A 19 -13.68 1.75 5.66
CA SER A 19 -13.33 1.74 7.09
C SER A 19 -12.04 0.95 7.34
N LEU A 20 -11.95 -0.27 6.81
CA LEU A 20 -10.76 -1.13 6.99
C LEU A 20 -9.51 -0.55 6.32
N PHE A 21 -9.68 0.11 5.18
CA PHE A 21 -8.62 0.84 4.49
C PHE A 21 -8.13 2.05 5.29
N GLY A 22 -9.05 2.84 5.85
CA GLY A 22 -8.75 4.00 6.69
C GLY A 22 -8.09 3.61 8.02
N ASP A 23 -8.66 2.66 8.76
CA ASP A 23 -8.13 2.16 10.03
C ASP A 23 -6.75 1.51 9.83
N GLY A 24 -6.57 0.77 8.72
CA GLY A 24 -5.29 0.21 8.32
C GLY A 24 -4.24 1.29 8.02
N ALA A 25 -4.62 2.39 7.36
CA ALA A 25 -3.72 3.50 7.07
C ALA A 25 -3.27 4.23 8.35
N VAL A 26 -4.22 4.50 9.27
CA VAL A 26 -3.90 5.11 10.58
C VAL A 26 -2.95 4.22 11.37
N GLY A 27 -3.26 2.93 11.46
CA GLY A 27 -2.40 1.97 12.15
C GLY A 27 -0.99 1.89 11.57
N ALA A 28 -0.86 1.82 10.24
CA ALA A 28 0.44 1.79 9.57
C ALA A 28 1.22 3.10 9.79
N ALA A 29 0.55 4.24 9.76
CA ALA A 29 1.17 5.54 10.05
C ALA A 29 1.71 5.61 11.49
N VAL A 30 1.00 5.04 12.48
CA VAL A 30 1.49 4.93 13.86
C VAL A 30 2.73 4.05 13.94
N LEU A 31 2.74 2.90 13.25
CA LEU A 31 3.89 2.00 13.26
C LEU A 31 5.14 2.63 12.64
N LEU A 32 5.02 3.20 11.44
CA LEU A 32 6.17 3.78 10.72
C LEU A 32 6.76 5.00 11.42
N ASP A 33 5.94 5.86 12.01
CA ASP A 33 6.44 7.04 12.73
C ASP A 33 7.14 6.68 14.04
N ARG A 34 6.73 5.59 14.70
CA ARG A 34 7.48 5.06 15.86
C ARG A 34 8.86 4.53 15.47
N LEU A 35 9.02 4.14 14.20
CA LEU A 35 10.30 3.76 13.61
C LEU A 35 11.05 4.97 13.01
N ASP A 36 10.58 6.18 13.28
CA ASP A 36 11.12 7.43 12.74
C ASP A 36 11.22 7.45 11.21
N THR A 37 10.26 6.81 10.54
CA THR A 37 10.20 6.77 9.08
C THR A 37 9.78 8.13 8.54
N GLU A 38 10.56 8.68 7.62
CA GLU A 38 10.23 9.93 6.95
C GLU A 38 8.98 9.78 6.07
N PRO A 39 7.95 10.64 6.22
CA PRO A 39 6.75 10.58 5.39
C PRO A 39 7.07 10.72 3.90
N ARG A 40 8.12 11.47 3.53
CA ARG A 40 8.59 11.58 2.14
C ARG A 40 9.01 10.24 1.55
N SER A 41 9.64 9.35 2.33
CA SER A 41 10.05 8.03 1.87
C SER A 41 8.84 7.14 1.55
N VAL A 42 7.81 7.20 2.38
CA VAL A 42 6.56 6.46 2.16
C VAL A 42 5.81 6.99 0.95
N ALA A 43 5.76 8.32 0.77
CA ALA A 43 5.18 8.94 -0.42
C ALA A 43 5.94 8.54 -1.70
N TYR A 44 7.27 8.46 -1.64
CA TYR A 44 8.06 7.99 -2.78
C TYR A 44 7.77 6.52 -3.11
N LEU A 45 7.66 5.66 -2.11
CA LEU A 45 7.27 4.26 -2.31
C LEU A 45 5.88 4.15 -2.96
N ALA A 46 4.93 5.03 -2.61
CA ALA A 46 3.63 5.10 -3.27
C ALA A 46 3.74 5.38 -4.78
N GLU A 47 4.64 6.29 -5.17
CA GLU A 47 4.90 6.59 -6.59
C GLU A 47 5.59 5.42 -7.31
N VAL A 48 6.49 4.70 -6.62
CA VAL A 48 7.10 3.47 -7.18
C VAL A 48 6.04 2.40 -7.43
N VAL A 49 5.12 2.18 -6.49
CA VAL A 49 3.99 1.28 -6.67
C VAL A 49 3.09 1.72 -7.82
N ARG A 50 2.83 3.02 -7.96
CA ARG A 50 2.01 3.54 -9.08
C ARG A 50 2.68 3.35 -10.44
N ALA A 51 4.00 3.47 -10.51
CA ALA A 51 4.76 3.35 -11.74
C ALA A 51 5.05 1.88 -12.14
N GLY A 52 5.33 1.02 -11.17
CA GLY A 52 5.81 -0.35 -11.39
C GLY A 52 4.92 -1.47 -10.85
N GLY A 53 3.86 -1.14 -10.11
CA GLY A 53 2.97 -2.10 -9.44
C GLY A 53 3.51 -2.61 -8.10
N VAL A 54 2.63 -3.22 -7.29
CA VAL A 54 3.01 -3.65 -5.93
C VAL A 54 4.03 -4.80 -5.91
N ARG A 55 4.06 -5.66 -6.95
CA ARG A 55 5.06 -6.73 -7.04
C ARG A 55 6.46 -6.19 -7.26
N ALA A 56 6.64 -5.31 -8.23
CA ALA A 56 7.94 -4.70 -8.49
C ALA A 56 8.45 -3.91 -7.28
N ALA A 57 7.55 -3.24 -6.55
CA ALA A 57 7.90 -2.56 -5.31
C ALA A 57 8.29 -3.52 -4.17
N ALA A 58 7.66 -4.70 -4.08
CA ALA A 58 8.01 -5.71 -3.08
C ALA A 58 9.41 -6.30 -3.30
N ASP A 59 9.82 -6.43 -4.56
CA ASP A 59 11.13 -6.95 -4.97
C ASP A 59 12.28 -5.95 -4.75
N LEU A 60 11.99 -4.70 -4.37
CA LEU A 60 13.02 -3.73 -4.02
C LEU A 60 13.88 -4.25 -2.86
N PRO A 61 15.22 -4.21 -2.95
CA PRO A 61 16.10 -4.63 -1.86
C PRO A 61 15.80 -3.91 -0.54
N GLU A 62 15.50 -2.61 -0.63
CA GLU A 62 15.16 -1.73 0.49
C GLU A 62 13.97 -0.83 0.10
N PRO A 63 12.71 -1.24 0.37
CA PRO A 63 11.52 -0.46 -0.01
C PRO A 63 11.32 0.82 0.82
N LEU A 64 11.83 0.84 2.07
CA LEU A 64 11.89 2.03 2.92
C LEU A 64 13.25 2.10 3.59
N PRO A 65 13.75 3.31 3.92
CA PRO A 65 14.94 3.45 4.75
C PRO A 65 14.75 2.76 6.09
N ARG A 66 15.80 2.08 6.57
CA ARG A 66 15.85 1.29 7.81
C ARG A 66 15.28 -0.13 7.64
N PRO A 67 15.98 -1.16 8.13
CA PRO A 67 15.56 -2.56 7.99
C PRO A 67 14.17 -2.86 8.56
N GLU A 68 13.81 -2.26 9.70
CA GLU A 68 12.56 -2.53 10.40
C GLU A 68 11.34 -1.97 9.65
N ALA A 69 11.46 -0.74 9.12
CA ALA A 69 10.44 -0.12 8.28
C ALA A 69 10.34 -0.81 6.92
N ALA A 70 11.48 -1.21 6.35
CA ALA A 70 11.55 -2.00 5.12
C ALA A 70 10.80 -3.33 5.24
N ALA A 71 10.97 -4.05 6.35
CA ALA A 71 10.27 -5.32 6.59
C ALA A 71 8.75 -5.13 6.65
N LEU A 72 8.27 -4.12 7.39
CA LEU A 72 6.83 -3.81 7.45
C LEU A 72 6.25 -3.44 6.08
N ALA A 73 6.96 -2.60 5.32
CA ALA A 73 6.53 -2.22 3.99
C ALA A 73 6.47 -3.43 3.04
N ARG A 74 7.47 -4.32 3.11
CA ARG A 74 7.48 -5.54 2.32
C ARG A 74 6.29 -6.44 2.64
N ASP A 75 6.01 -6.70 3.93
CA ASP A 75 4.85 -7.49 4.35
C ASP A 75 3.53 -6.93 3.78
N TRP A 76 3.40 -5.60 3.73
CA TRP A 76 2.20 -4.94 3.18
C TRP A 76 2.13 -5.06 1.65
N LEU A 77 3.24 -4.87 0.96
CA LEU A 77 3.33 -5.00 -0.50
C LEU A 77 3.07 -6.44 -0.94
N GLU A 78 3.61 -7.43 -0.24
CA GLU A 78 3.35 -8.86 -0.49
C GLU A 78 1.89 -9.24 -0.22
N ALA A 79 1.30 -8.69 0.84
CA ALA A 79 -0.12 -8.88 1.14
C ALA A 79 -1.01 -8.28 0.04
N ALA A 80 -0.65 -7.11 -0.49
CA ALA A 80 -1.33 -6.48 -1.62
C ALA A 80 -1.15 -7.28 -2.92
N ALA A 81 0.05 -7.78 -3.20
CA ALA A 81 0.34 -8.63 -4.36
C ALA A 81 -0.38 -10.00 -4.31
N SER A 82 -0.79 -10.43 -3.12
CA SER A 82 -1.56 -11.66 -2.88
C SER A 82 -3.08 -11.44 -2.91
N ALA A 83 -3.55 -10.23 -3.20
CA ALA A 83 -4.97 -9.92 -3.34
C ALA A 83 -5.61 -10.75 -4.48
N PRO A 84 -6.83 -11.29 -4.31
CA PRO A 84 -7.55 -11.90 -5.42
C PRO A 84 -7.73 -10.88 -6.54
N GLN A 85 -7.46 -11.30 -7.77
CA GLN A 85 -7.71 -10.47 -8.94
C GLN A 85 -9.21 -10.13 -9.01
N SER A 86 -9.55 -8.88 -9.32
CA SER A 86 -10.91 -8.56 -9.75
C SER A 86 -11.28 -9.45 -10.92
N PRO A 87 -12.54 -9.93 -11.03
CA PRO A 87 -12.96 -10.72 -12.17
C PRO A 87 -12.63 -9.95 -13.45
N ALA A 88 -11.89 -10.61 -14.36
CA ALA A 88 -11.41 -10.00 -15.58
C ALA A 88 -12.58 -9.35 -16.35
N PRO A 89 -12.39 -8.16 -16.94
CA PRO A 89 -13.37 -7.61 -17.85
C PRO A 89 -13.67 -8.63 -18.95
N GLN A 90 -14.94 -8.83 -19.26
CA GLN A 90 -15.40 -9.73 -20.31
C GLN A 90 -14.99 -9.13 -21.66
N GLY A 91 -13.78 -9.45 -22.12
CA GLY A 91 -13.17 -8.91 -23.32
C GLY A 91 -11.82 -9.58 -23.60
N PRO A 92 -11.30 -9.51 -24.83
CA PRO A 92 -10.03 -10.15 -25.18
C PRO A 92 -8.91 -9.63 -24.28
N ALA A 93 -8.16 -10.56 -23.67
CA ALA A 93 -7.05 -10.22 -22.78
C ALA A 93 -5.98 -9.43 -23.55
N PRO A 94 -5.52 -8.27 -23.04
CA PRO A 94 -4.39 -7.58 -23.63
C PRO A 94 -3.16 -8.50 -23.61
N GLN A 95 -2.53 -8.66 -24.77
CA GLN A 95 -1.29 -9.43 -24.93
C GLN A 95 -0.14 -8.62 -24.34
N GLY A 96 0.17 -8.88 -23.08
CA GLY A 96 1.26 -8.26 -22.36
C GLY A 96 1.29 -8.79 -20.93
N THR A 97 2.38 -9.46 -20.56
CA THR A 97 2.63 -10.06 -19.25
C THR A 97 2.64 -9.01 -18.15
N SER A 98 1.47 -8.74 -17.55
CA SER A 98 1.40 -8.35 -16.14
C SER A 98 0.16 -9.00 -15.55
N THR A 99 0.36 -10.04 -14.73
CA THR A 99 -0.69 -10.85 -14.12
C THR A 99 -1.39 -10.10 -12.97
N GLN A 100 -1.26 -8.78 -12.88
CA GLN A 100 -1.73 -7.99 -11.74
C GLN A 100 -2.71 -6.91 -12.16
N ASP A 101 -3.76 -6.74 -11.36
CA ASP A 101 -4.84 -5.78 -11.60
C ASP A 101 -4.36 -4.35 -11.33
N PRO A 102 -4.31 -3.45 -12.34
CA PRO A 102 -3.85 -2.08 -12.16
C PRO A 102 -4.70 -1.29 -11.15
N ALA A 103 -5.96 -1.68 -10.91
CA ALA A 103 -6.79 -1.07 -9.88
C ALA A 103 -6.30 -1.42 -8.47
N THR A 104 -5.72 -2.61 -8.28
CA THR A 104 -5.11 -3.01 -7.00
C THR A 104 -3.84 -2.22 -6.74
N ASP A 105 -2.99 -2.05 -7.77
CA ASP A 105 -1.76 -1.26 -7.68
C ASP A 105 -2.07 0.22 -7.34
N ASP A 106 -3.04 0.85 -8.02
CA ASP A 106 -3.42 2.23 -7.71
C ASP A 106 -4.06 2.36 -6.31
N THR A 107 -4.84 1.36 -5.88
CA THR A 107 -5.40 1.34 -4.52
C THR A 107 -4.28 1.28 -3.47
N ALA A 108 -3.28 0.42 -3.67
CA ALA A 108 -2.14 0.32 -2.76
C ALA A 108 -1.27 1.59 -2.76
N ALA A 109 -1.05 2.21 -3.92
CA ALA A 109 -0.36 3.50 -4.02
C ALA A 109 -1.10 4.59 -3.22
N ARG A 110 -2.43 4.70 -3.39
CA ARG A 110 -3.25 5.66 -2.62
C ARG A 110 -3.17 5.39 -1.12
N TRP A 111 -3.13 4.12 -0.72
CA TRP A 111 -2.99 3.74 0.69
C TRP A 111 -1.67 4.23 1.28
N LEU A 112 -0.55 3.94 0.62
CA LEU A 112 0.79 4.40 1.05
C LEU A 112 0.86 5.93 1.12
N HIS A 113 0.27 6.62 0.15
CA HIS A 113 0.20 8.07 0.15
C HIS A 113 -0.63 8.62 1.33
N ALA A 114 -1.74 7.98 1.67
CA ALA A 114 -2.53 8.32 2.84
C ALA A 114 -1.74 8.12 4.14
N VAL A 115 -1.00 7.01 4.26
CA VAL A 115 -0.08 6.75 5.40
C VAL A 115 0.94 7.88 5.55
N ALA A 116 1.60 8.27 4.46
CA ALA A 116 2.56 9.38 4.46
C ALA A 116 1.92 10.70 4.95
N THR A 117 0.70 10.98 4.49
CA THR A 117 -0.05 12.18 4.87
C THR A 117 -0.40 12.18 6.36
N ILE A 118 -0.82 11.04 6.92
CA ILE A 118 -1.16 10.92 8.34
C ILE A 118 0.07 11.14 9.22
N ILE A 119 1.24 10.58 8.86
CA ILE A 119 2.50 10.80 9.58
C ILE A 119 2.84 12.29 9.58
N GLU A 120 2.78 12.93 8.40
CA GLU A 120 3.07 14.37 8.24
C GLU A 120 2.15 15.25 9.11
N VAL A 121 0.83 14.98 9.08
CA VAL A 121 -0.15 15.71 9.90
C VAL A 121 0.13 15.53 11.39
N ARG A 122 0.42 14.30 11.85
CA ARG A 122 0.73 14.05 13.26
C ARG A 122 2.00 14.78 13.72
N ARG A 123 3.06 14.76 12.91
CA ARG A 123 4.33 15.46 13.22
C ARG A 123 4.18 16.99 13.22
N ARG A 124 3.17 17.53 12.53
CA ARG A 124 2.83 18.96 12.58
C ARG A 124 1.96 19.30 13.79
N ALA A 125 1.02 18.43 14.17
CA ALA A 125 0.13 18.64 15.31
C ALA A 125 0.81 18.41 16.68
N GLY A 126 1.88 17.60 16.71
CA GLY A 126 2.70 17.40 17.92
C GLY A 126 3.80 18.46 18.13
N ARG A 127 3.85 19.48 17.27
CA ARG A 127 4.72 20.66 17.40
C ARG A 127 3.89 21.87 17.81
#